data_AF-X0Y5J2-F1
#
_entry.id   AF-X0Y5J2-F1
#
_cell.length_a   1.000
_cell.length_b   1.000
_cell.length_c   1.000
_cell.angle_alpha   90.00
_cell.angle_beta   90.00
_cell.angle_gamma   90.00
#
_symmetry.space_group_name_H-M   'P 1'
#
loop_
_entity.id
_entity.type
_entity.pdbx_description
1 polymer ?
#
loop_
_entity_poly.entity_id
_entity_poly.type
_entity_poly.pdbx_seq_one_letter_code
_entity_poly.pdbx_strand_id
1 'polypeptide(L)'
;KGLVAVEAWAMLRLARSGQISGRLIFAATADEETGGNLGVKYLVENDKDKIMADFAINEGGRPPLRIGDKACHFTQIGEKGICWTKLKTRGLSAHGALPMLGDNAVTKMAEVIKSLANYQPKIILIPEVKQLIQTVAELQGWGIEVNEQNIDRVIQRLEDKTFAGYLSAATRMTISPNMVHGGVKGNIVPDSCEADIDIRVLPGQDREYVA
;
A
#
# COMPACT_ATOMS: atom_id res chain seq x y z
N LYS A 1 17.93 -0.01 6.04
CA LYS A 1 19.02 0.40 6.96
C LYS A 1 19.91 1.54 6.46
N GLY A 2 20.23 1.65 5.16
CA GLY A 2 21.05 2.77 4.65
C GLY A 2 20.44 4.16 4.90
N LEU A 3 19.11 4.29 4.74
CA LEU A 3 18.37 5.54 5.01
C LEU A 3 18.56 6.03 6.45
N VAL A 4 18.29 5.18 7.44
CA VAL A 4 18.50 5.47 8.87
C VAL A 4 19.91 6.00 9.17
N ALA A 5 20.93 5.45 8.52
CA ALA A 5 22.31 5.91 8.71
C ALA A 5 22.54 7.32 8.13
N VAL A 6 21.95 7.62 6.98
CA VAL A 6 22.01 8.95 6.34
C VAL A 6 21.25 9.98 7.19
N GLU A 7 20.06 9.63 7.68
CA GLU A 7 19.24 10.51 8.53
C GLU A 7 19.95 10.81 9.86
N ALA A 8 20.45 9.77 10.55
CA ALA A 8 21.22 9.94 11.77
C ALA A 8 22.45 10.84 11.55
N TRP A 9 23.17 10.64 10.44
CA TRP A 9 24.31 11.47 10.08
C TRP A 9 23.91 12.93 9.79
N ALA A 10 22.84 13.14 9.03
CA ALA A 10 22.33 14.48 8.73
C ALA A 10 21.92 15.22 10.00
N MET A 11 21.24 14.54 10.92
CA MET A 11 20.86 15.11 12.22
C MET A 11 22.08 15.46 13.08
N LEU A 12 23.09 14.58 13.13
CA LEU A 12 24.34 14.87 13.85
C LEU A 12 25.07 16.09 13.26
N ARG A 13 25.11 16.20 11.93
CA ARG A 13 25.69 17.36 11.23
C ARG A 13 24.94 18.65 11.57
N LEU A 14 23.61 18.59 11.57
CA LEU A 14 22.77 19.73 11.88
C LEU A 14 22.96 20.15 13.35
N ALA A 15 22.95 19.20 14.28
CA ALA A 15 23.14 19.47 15.71
C ALA A 15 24.52 20.10 16.01
N ARG A 16 25.58 19.62 15.34
CA ARG A 16 26.94 20.17 15.48
C ARG A 16 27.12 21.54 14.83
N SER A 17 26.31 21.88 13.83
CA SER A 17 26.41 23.18 13.15
C SER A 17 25.95 24.35 14.02
N GLY A 18 25.16 24.09 15.07
CA GLY A 18 24.53 25.14 15.88
C GLY A 18 23.41 25.91 15.16
N GLN A 19 23.02 25.51 13.96
CA GLN A 19 22.01 26.20 13.14
C GLN A 19 20.56 25.86 13.50
N ILE A 20 20.33 25.17 14.63
CA ILE A 20 18.99 24.73 15.04
C ILE A 20 18.49 25.61 16.18
N SER A 21 17.34 26.23 15.97
CA SER A 21 16.62 27.01 16.98
C SER A 21 15.64 26.19 17.81
N GLY A 22 15.69 24.85 17.73
CA GLY A 22 14.70 23.95 18.32
C GLY A 22 15.24 22.56 18.67
N ARG A 23 14.34 21.69 19.10
CA ARG A 23 14.65 20.31 19.51
C ARG A 23 14.65 19.39 18.29
N LEU A 24 15.72 18.61 18.13
CA LEU A 24 15.75 17.46 17.22
C LEU A 24 15.44 16.18 18.01
N ILE A 25 14.56 15.35 17.47
CA ILE A 25 14.22 14.03 18.04
C ILE A 25 14.53 12.98 16.98
N PHE A 26 15.37 12.01 17.32
CA PHE A 26 15.65 10.86 16.46
C PHE A 26 15.03 9.60 17.08
N ALA A 27 13.94 9.12 16.50
CA ALA A 27 13.22 7.94 16.96
C ALA A 27 13.42 6.79 15.96
N ALA A 28 14.38 5.91 16.24
CA ALA A 28 14.66 4.73 15.42
C ALA A 28 13.98 3.49 16.02
N THR A 29 12.75 3.19 15.57
CA THR A 29 11.99 2.01 15.97
C THR A 29 12.32 0.81 15.10
N ALA A 30 12.07 -0.42 15.58
CA ALA A 30 12.60 -1.65 14.96
C ALA A 30 11.54 -2.60 14.39
N ASP A 31 10.25 -2.28 14.53
CA ASP A 31 9.14 -3.21 14.30
C ASP A 31 8.19 -2.79 13.15
N GLU A 32 8.61 -1.85 12.30
CA GLU A 32 7.83 -1.36 11.15
C GLU A 32 7.38 -2.51 10.25
N GLU A 33 8.30 -3.43 9.91
CA GLU A 33 8.06 -4.62 9.08
C GLU A 33 7.01 -5.60 9.68
N THR A 34 6.63 -5.38 10.94
CA THR A 34 5.61 -6.16 11.67
C THR A 34 4.41 -5.33 12.12
N GLY A 35 4.31 -4.08 11.64
CA GLY A 35 3.15 -3.19 11.84
C GLY A 35 3.32 -2.10 12.90
N GLY A 36 4.50 -1.91 13.48
CA GLY A 36 4.81 -0.73 14.31
C GLY A 36 4.14 -0.66 15.70
N ASN A 37 3.54 -1.76 16.18
CA ASN A 37 2.82 -1.80 17.45
C ASN A 37 3.72 -1.66 18.70
N LEU A 38 4.91 -2.25 18.67
CA LEU A 38 5.89 -2.23 19.76
C LEU A 38 6.88 -1.06 19.65
N GLY A 39 6.93 -0.38 18.51
CA GLY A 39 7.76 0.80 18.27
C GLY A 39 6.95 2.09 18.38
N VAL A 40 6.64 2.71 17.23
CA VAL A 40 6.10 4.07 17.21
C VAL A 40 4.74 4.15 17.92
N LYS A 41 3.88 3.14 17.79
CA LYS A 41 2.59 3.12 18.48
C LYS A 41 2.75 3.08 19.99
N TYR A 42 3.60 2.20 20.50
CA TYR A 42 3.92 2.14 21.92
C TYR A 42 4.43 3.49 22.44
N LEU A 43 5.35 4.14 21.69
CA LEU A 43 5.88 5.45 22.07
C LEU A 43 4.79 6.53 22.11
N VAL A 44 3.86 6.54 21.16
CA VAL A 44 2.73 7.48 21.15
C VAL A 44 1.80 7.23 22.35
N GLU A 45 1.56 5.98 22.72
CA GLU A 45 0.63 5.61 23.80
C GLU A 45 1.22 5.78 25.21
N ASN A 46 2.52 5.53 25.39
CA ASN A 46 3.15 5.44 26.72
C ASN A 46 4.19 6.53 26.99
N ASP A 47 4.78 7.11 25.95
CA ASP A 47 5.97 7.96 26.04
C ASP A 47 5.83 9.22 25.16
N LYS A 48 4.59 9.69 24.94
CA LYS A 48 4.24 10.73 23.98
C LYS A 48 5.12 11.99 24.09
N ASP A 49 5.38 12.45 25.30
CA ASP A 49 6.17 13.66 25.58
C ASP A 49 7.64 13.56 25.10
N LYS A 50 8.14 12.33 24.87
CA LYS A 50 9.49 12.09 24.35
C LYS A 50 9.57 12.29 22.83
N ILE A 51 8.47 12.06 22.12
CA ILE A 51 8.44 12.02 20.65
C ILE A 51 7.59 13.10 19.99
N MET A 52 6.79 13.84 20.77
CA MET A 52 5.96 14.91 20.23
C MET A 52 6.83 16.03 19.63
N ALA A 53 6.51 16.43 18.40
CA ALA A 53 7.19 17.48 17.65
C ALA A 53 6.20 18.24 16.76
N ASP A 54 6.56 19.46 16.36
CA ASP A 54 5.76 20.28 15.43
C ASP A 54 5.75 19.70 14.00
N PHE A 55 6.84 19.00 13.63
CA PHE A 55 7.02 18.35 12.35
C PHE A 55 7.67 16.98 12.54
N ALA A 56 7.29 16.02 11.69
CA ALA A 56 7.90 14.70 11.63
C ALA A 56 8.33 14.40 10.19
N ILE A 57 9.54 13.83 10.05
CA ILE A 57 10.03 13.25 8.81
C ILE A 57 10.05 11.74 9.05
N ASN A 58 9.28 10.98 8.26
CA ASN A 58 9.25 9.53 8.37
C ASN A 58 10.33 8.88 7.50
N GLU A 59 10.53 7.58 7.70
CA GLU A 59 11.31 6.79 6.77
C GLU A 59 10.54 6.52 5.48
N GLY A 60 11.27 6.09 4.45
CA GLY A 60 10.71 5.82 3.13
C GLY A 60 11.28 6.79 2.12
N GLY A 61 10.46 7.22 1.18
CA GLY A 61 10.93 7.96 0.01
C GLY A 61 11.37 7.03 -1.10
N ARG A 62 11.73 7.67 -2.21
CA ARG A 62 12.39 7.00 -3.33
C ARG A 62 13.59 7.83 -3.79
N PRO A 63 14.61 7.21 -4.38
CA PRO A 63 15.68 7.95 -5.04
C PRO A 63 15.13 8.92 -6.10
N PRO A 64 15.81 10.04 -6.38
CA PRO A 64 15.36 10.97 -7.41
C PRO A 64 15.15 10.26 -8.75
N LEU A 65 14.10 10.62 -9.48
CA LEU A 65 13.85 10.12 -10.83
C LEU A 65 14.13 11.21 -11.84
N ARG A 66 14.52 10.80 -13.05
CA ARG A 66 14.60 11.71 -14.18
C ARG A 66 13.27 11.68 -14.93
N ILE A 67 12.61 12.83 -15.06
CA ILE A 67 11.36 13.00 -15.82
C ILE A 67 11.63 14.05 -16.88
N GLY A 68 11.55 13.64 -18.15
CA GLY A 68 12.05 14.46 -19.27
C GLY A 68 13.54 14.77 -19.09
N ASP A 69 13.89 16.05 -19.10
CA ASP A 69 15.27 16.53 -18.90
C ASP A 69 15.61 16.84 -17.42
N LYS A 70 14.63 16.78 -16.51
CA LYS A 70 14.76 17.22 -15.11
C LYS A 70 15.04 16.08 -14.15
N ALA A 71 15.85 16.36 -13.13
CA ALA A 71 15.96 15.53 -11.94
C ALA A 71 14.88 15.93 -10.93
N CYS A 72 14.01 14.98 -10.58
CA CYS A 72 12.86 15.18 -9.71
C CYS A 72 13.09 14.50 -8.37
N HIS A 73 12.99 15.29 -7.30
CA HIS A 73 12.96 14.81 -5.93
C HIS A 73 11.49 14.77 -5.47
N PHE A 74 11.11 13.70 -4.78
CA PHE A 74 9.72 13.50 -4.36
C PHE A 74 9.61 13.72 -2.86
N THR A 75 8.55 14.40 -2.46
CA THR A 75 8.16 14.57 -1.05
C THR A 75 6.91 13.74 -0.82
N GLN A 76 7.01 12.71 0.00
CA GLN A 76 5.84 11.96 0.44
C GLN A 76 5.13 12.72 1.55
N ILE A 77 3.80 12.79 1.46
CA ILE A 77 2.94 13.48 2.42
C ILE A 77 1.90 12.55 3.06
N GLY A 78 1.93 11.27 2.67
CA GLY A 78 0.97 10.27 3.08
C GLY A 78 1.25 8.92 2.45
N GLU A 79 0.60 7.90 3.00
CA GLU A 79 0.74 6.51 2.62
C GLU A 79 -0.63 5.84 2.53
N LYS A 80 -0.69 4.73 1.78
CA LYS A 80 -1.91 3.92 1.72
C LYS A 80 -2.10 3.17 3.04
N GLY A 81 -3.35 3.07 3.48
CA GLY A 81 -3.71 2.23 4.61
C GLY A 81 -3.64 0.74 4.26
N ILE A 82 -3.57 -0.10 5.29
CA ILE A 82 -3.55 -1.55 5.19
C ILE A 82 -4.88 -2.10 5.68
N CYS A 83 -5.53 -2.95 4.88
CA CYS A 83 -6.76 -3.66 5.23
C CYS A 83 -6.64 -5.15 4.89
N TRP A 84 -5.65 -5.83 5.46
CA TRP A 84 -5.47 -7.27 5.27
C TRP A 84 -6.73 -8.03 5.68
N THR A 85 -7.25 -8.82 4.74
CA THR A 85 -8.55 -9.47 4.87
C THR A 85 -8.41 -10.97 4.64
N LYS A 86 -8.91 -11.77 5.59
CA LYS A 86 -9.02 -13.22 5.44
C LYS A 86 -10.44 -13.60 5.04
N LEU A 87 -10.59 -14.24 3.89
CA LEU A 87 -11.86 -14.79 3.41
C LEU A 87 -11.94 -16.28 3.69
N LYS A 88 -13.14 -16.78 3.95
CA LYS A 88 -13.40 -18.20 4.22
C LYS A 88 -14.66 -18.65 3.50
N THR A 89 -14.53 -19.68 2.67
CA THR A 89 -15.68 -20.39 2.12
C THR A 89 -15.87 -21.71 2.88
N ARG A 90 -17.14 -22.10 3.00
CA ARG A 90 -17.56 -23.36 3.63
C ARG A 90 -18.40 -24.17 2.66
N GLY A 91 -18.37 -25.48 2.86
CA GLY A 91 -19.07 -26.46 2.07
C GLY A 91 -19.35 -27.73 2.86
N LEU A 92 -19.57 -28.83 2.15
CA LEU A 92 -19.92 -30.14 2.69
C LEU A 92 -18.97 -31.21 2.15
N SER A 93 -18.33 -31.94 3.06
CA SER A 93 -17.41 -33.02 2.73
C SER A 93 -18.15 -34.22 2.14
N ALA A 94 -17.58 -34.81 1.09
CA ALA A 94 -18.08 -36.03 0.46
C ALA A 94 -16.91 -36.84 -0.14
N HIS A 95 -17.15 -38.11 -0.46
CA HIS A 95 -16.17 -38.92 -1.19
C HIS A 95 -15.95 -38.32 -2.59
N GLY A 96 -14.71 -38.21 -3.04
CA GLY A 96 -14.37 -37.57 -4.33
C GLY A 96 -14.98 -38.24 -5.56
N ALA A 97 -15.37 -39.52 -5.46
CA ALA A 97 -16.12 -40.24 -6.50
C ALA A 97 -17.63 -39.92 -6.53
N LEU A 98 -18.15 -39.29 -5.48
CA LEU A 98 -19.55 -38.89 -5.34
C LEU A 98 -19.64 -37.39 -5.02
N PRO A 99 -19.07 -36.50 -5.86
CA PRO A 99 -18.96 -35.08 -5.54
C PRO A 99 -20.32 -34.37 -5.46
N MET A 100 -21.35 -34.91 -6.12
CA MET A 100 -22.73 -34.41 -6.06
C MET A 100 -23.38 -34.51 -4.68
N LEU A 101 -22.80 -35.30 -3.77
CA LEU A 101 -23.24 -35.39 -2.37
C LEU A 101 -22.55 -34.35 -1.47
N GLY A 102 -21.58 -33.61 -2.01
CA GLY A 102 -20.85 -32.58 -1.29
C GLY A 102 -21.13 -31.19 -1.84
N ASP A 103 -20.47 -30.21 -1.23
CA ASP A 103 -20.51 -28.81 -1.62
C ASP A 103 -19.08 -28.27 -1.51
N ASN A 104 -18.46 -27.93 -2.63
CA ASN A 104 -17.01 -27.80 -2.70
C ASN A 104 -16.55 -26.38 -2.35
N ALA A 105 -15.99 -26.22 -1.15
CA ALA A 105 -15.52 -24.92 -0.66
C ALA A 105 -14.40 -24.31 -1.52
N VAL A 106 -13.54 -25.12 -2.14
CA VAL A 106 -12.46 -24.63 -3.03
C VAL A 106 -13.05 -24.04 -4.31
N THR A 107 -14.08 -24.65 -4.88
CA THR A 107 -14.74 -24.10 -6.09
C THR A 107 -15.38 -22.76 -5.81
N LYS A 108 -16.06 -22.61 -4.66
CA LYS A 108 -16.59 -21.31 -4.20
C LYS A 108 -15.49 -20.26 -4.03
N MET A 109 -14.36 -20.64 -3.43
CA MET A 109 -13.24 -19.71 -3.27
C MET A 109 -12.69 -19.27 -4.63
N ALA A 110 -12.60 -20.18 -5.61
CA ALA A 110 -12.16 -19.83 -6.96
C ALA A 110 -13.07 -18.78 -7.62
N GLU A 111 -14.39 -18.86 -7.43
CA GLU A 111 -15.35 -17.83 -7.90
C GLU A 111 -15.11 -16.48 -7.22
N VAL A 112 -14.90 -16.48 -5.90
CA VAL A 112 -14.59 -15.27 -5.12
C VAL A 112 -13.30 -14.63 -5.63
N ILE A 113 -12.22 -15.39 -5.75
CA ILE A 113 -10.93 -14.88 -6.24
C ILE A 113 -11.05 -14.34 -7.66
N LYS A 114 -11.79 -15.02 -8.54
CA LYS A 114 -12.05 -14.52 -9.89
C LYS A 114 -12.83 -13.21 -9.87
N SER A 115 -13.82 -13.08 -8.98
CA SER A 115 -14.57 -11.82 -8.82
C SER A 115 -13.65 -10.68 -8.37
N LEU A 116 -12.80 -10.93 -7.37
CA LEU A 116 -11.83 -9.94 -6.88
C LEU A 116 -10.82 -9.54 -7.95
N ALA A 117 -10.31 -10.50 -8.74
CA ALA A 117 -9.35 -10.22 -9.80
C ALA A 117 -9.94 -9.36 -10.95
N ASN A 118 -11.25 -9.43 -11.16
CA ASN A 118 -11.95 -8.63 -12.18
C ASN A 118 -12.52 -7.33 -11.63
N TYR A 119 -12.51 -7.14 -10.31
CA TYR A 119 -13.01 -5.92 -9.69
C TYR A 119 -12.18 -4.72 -10.14
N GLN A 120 -12.85 -3.64 -10.51
CA GLN A 120 -12.23 -2.37 -10.91
C GLN A 120 -12.45 -1.34 -9.80
N PRO A 121 -11.43 -1.07 -8.96
CA PRO A 121 -11.55 -0.09 -7.90
C PRO A 121 -11.84 1.30 -8.46
N LYS A 122 -12.71 2.04 -7.76
CA LYS A 122 -13.02 3.43 -8.10
C LYS A 122 -11.74 4.28 -8.06
N ILE A 123 -11.56 5.09 -9.10
CA ILE A 123 -10.53 6.12 -9.15
C ILE A 123 -10.93 7.27 -8.24
N ILE A 124 -10.02 7.70 -7.37
CA ILE A 124 -10.17 8.86 -6.51
C ILE A 124 -8.96 9.76 -6.72
N LEU A 125 -9.22 10.98 -7.21
CA LEU A 125 -8.20 12.01 -7.38
C LEU A 125 -8.04 12.84 -6.12
N ILE A 126 -7.18 12.36 -5.22
CA ILE A 126 -6.67 13.15 -4.11
C ILE A 126 -5.89 14.36 -4.68
N PRO A 127 -6.11 15.60 -4.18
CA PRO A 127 -5.55 16.81 -4.79
C PRO A 127 -4.04 16.75 -5.03
N GLU A 128 -3.29 16.22 -4.08
CA GLU A 128 -1.83 16.16 -4.13
C GLU A 128 -1.34 15.07 -5.10
N VAL A 129 -2.09 13.96 -5.22
CA VAL A 129 -1.83 12.92 -6.23
C VAL A 129 -2.15 13.46 -7.63
N LYS A 130 -3.23 14.23 -7.78
CA LYS A 130 -3.56 14.92 -9.04
C LYS A 130 -2.41 15.87 -9.42
N GLN A 131 -1.95 16.70 -8.49
CA GLN A 131 -0.86 17.64 -8.72
C GLN A 131 0.43 16.92 -9.13
N LEU A 132 0.77 15.81 -8.47
CA LEU A 132 1.92 14.99 -8.85
C LEU A 132 1.82 14.52 -10.30
N ILE A 133 0.71 13.87 -10.68
CA ILE A 133 0.54 13.30 -12.03
C ILE A 133 0.46 14.41 -13.08
N GLN A 134 -0.18 15.54 -12.76
CA GLN A 134 -0.23 16.72 -13.61
C GLN A 134 1.18 17.28 -13.88
N THR A 135 1.99 17.42 -12.83
CA THR A 135 3.40 17.87 -12.95
C THR A 135 4.21 16.90 -13.80
N VAL A 136 4.00 15.59 -13.65
CA VAL A 136 4.66 14.59 -14.50
C VAL A 136 4.27 14.78 -15.97
N ALA A 137 2.99 14.99 -16.28
CA ALA A 137 2.52 15.21 -17.64
C ALA A 137 3.10 16.49 -18.26
N GLU A 138 3.24 17.55 -17.47
CA GLU A 138 3.86 18.83 -17.88
C GLU A 138 5.36 18.68 -18.17
N LEU A 139 6.11 17.99 -17.29
CA LEU A 139 7.53 17.73 -17.48
C LEU A 139 7.82 16.84 -18.71
N GLN A 140 6.86 15.99 -19.08
CA GLN A 140 6.92 15.19 -20.29
C GLN A 140 6.43 15.95 -21.54
N GLY A 141 5.94 17.18 -21.39
CA GLY A 141 5.46 18.01 -22.49
C GLY A 141 4.18 17.49 -23.16
N TRP A 142 3.35 16.73 -22.45
CA TRP A 142 2.17 16.10 -23.06
C TRP A 142 1.01 17.06 -23.32
N GLY A 143 0.97 18.21 -22.64
CA GLY A 143 -0.09 19.21 -22.83
C GLY A 143 -1.49 18.68 -22.47
N ILE A 144 -1.59 17.80 -21.47
CA ILE A 144 -2.85 17.18 -21.03
C ILE A 144 -3.20 17.70 -19.64
N GLU A 145 -4.46 18.10 -19.46
CA GLU A 145 -5.05 18.30 -18.14
C GLU A 145 -5.56 16.96 -17.58
N VAL A 146 -5.02 16.55 -16.43
CA VAL A 146 -5.32 15.27 -15.79
C VAL A 146 -6.66 15.32 -15.06
N ASN A 147 -7.49 14.31 -15.28
CA ASN A 147 -8.78 14.11 -14.61
C ASN A 147 -9.09 12.61 -14.44
N GLU A 148 -10.16 12.28 -13.72
CA GLU A 148 -10.52 10.89 -13.40
C GLU A 148 -10.75 10.04 -14.66
N GLN A 149 -11.20 10.65 -15.76
CA GLN A 149 -11.53 9.95 -17.00
C GLN A 149 -10.30 9.60 -17.84
N ASN A 150 -9.21 10.36 -17.72
CA ASN A 150 -8.01 10.19 -18.54
C ASN A 150 -6.78 9.70 -17.77
N ILE A 151 -6.82 9.70 -16.43
CA ILE A 151 -5.64 9.43 -15.59
C ILE A 151 -4.95 8.11 -15.91
N ASP A 152 -5.70 7.04 -16.15
CA ASP A 152 -5.11 5.74 -16.50
C ASP A 152 -4.36 5.80 -17.82
N ARG A 153 -4.94 6.50 -18.81
CA ARG A 153 -4.29 6.69 -20.12
C ARG A 153 -3.05 7.56 -19.99
N VAL A 154 -3.06 8.56 -19.12
CA VAL A 154 -1.89 9.42 -18.84
C VAL A 154 -0.77 8.60 -18.19
N ILE A 155 -1.08 7.84 -17.14
CA ILE A 155 -0.12 7.00 -16.43
C ILE A 155 0.47 5.93 -17.37
N GLN A 156 -0.35 5.32 -18.23
CA GLN A 156 0.09 4.27 -19.16
C GLN A 156 1.11 4.75 -20.22
N ARG A 157 1.18 6.06 -20.48
CA ARG A 157 2.19 6.67 -21.37
C ARG A 157 3.60 6.63 -20.78
N LEU A 158 3.74 6.45 -19.47
CA LEU A 158 5.05 6.37 -18.83
C LEU A 158 5.80 5.10 -19.27
N GLU A 159 7.07 5.29 -19.62
CA GLU A 159 7.99 4.20 -19.98
C GLU A 159 8.37 3.38 -18.73
N ASP A 160 8.68 4.05 -17.62
CA ASP A 160 8.95 3.41 -16.33
C ASP A 160 7.66 2.80 -15.77
N LYS A 161 7.52 1.48 -15.94
CA LYS A 161 6.36 0.71 -15.48
C LYS A 161 6.26 0.61 -13.97
N THR A 162 7.38 0.68 -13.24
CA THR A 162 7.38 0.70 -11.78
C THR A 162 6.83 2.03 -11.27
N PHE A 163 7.25 3.15 -11.86
CA PHE A 163 6.70 4.45 -11.52
C PHE A 163 5.23 4.60 -11.93
N ALA A 164 4.86 4.11 -13.11
CA ALA A 164 3.46 4.05 -13.54
C ALA A 164 2.60 3.24 -12.57
N GLY A 165 3.08 2.08 -12.12
CA GLY A 165 2.40 1.24 -11.13
C GLY A 165 2.19 1.97 -9.81
N TYR A 166 3.21 2.69 -9.32
CA TYR A 166 3.10 3.52 -8.12
C TYR A 166 2.03 4.61 -8.25
N LEU A 167 2.02 5.36 -9.36
CA LEU A 167 1.02 6.41 -9.59
C LEU A 167 -0.39 5.82 -9.74
N SER A 168 -0.54 4.67 -10.39
CA SER A 168 -1.83 3.99 -10.49
C SER A 168 -2.33 3.56 -9.11
N ALA A 169 -1.46 2.95 -8.30
CA ALA A 169 -1.78 2.52 -6.95
C ALA A 169 -2.14 3.69 -6.01
N ALA A 170 -1.58 4.88 -6.22
CA ALA A 170 -1.89 6.09 -5.45
C ALA A 170 -3.29 6.66 -5.74
N THR A 171 -3.97 6.20 -6.79
CA THR A 171 -5.26 6.77 -7.26
C THR A 171 -6.46 5.89 -6.96
N ARG A 172 -6.24 4.70 -6.37
CA ARG A 172 -7.32 3.74 -6.06
C ARG A 172 -6.93 2.75 -4.97
N MET A 173 -7.94 2.09 -4.40
CA MET A 173 -7.71 0.89 -3.59
C MET A 173 -7.07 -0.20 -4.45
N THR A 174 -6.16 -1.00 -3.90
CA THR A 174 -5.57 -2.16 -4.60
C THR A 174 -5.91 -3.43 -3.84
N ILE A 175 -6.25 -4.50 -4.56
CA ILE A 175 -6.65 -5.80 -4.01
C ILE A 175 -5.76 -6.87 -4.64
N SER A 176 -5.12 -7.68 -3.80
CA SER A 176 -4.26 -8.79 -4.25
C SER A 176 -4.54 -10.05 -3.44
N PRO A 177 -5.19 -11.07 -4.01
CA PRO A 177 -5.26 -12.39 -3.42
C PRO A 177 -3.89 -13.06 -3.43
N ASN A 178 -3.29 -13.28 -2.25
CA ASN A 178 -1.89 -13.69 -2.15
C ASN A 178 -1.70 -15.15 -1.72
N MET A 179 -2.61 -15.69 -0.90
CA MET A 179 -2.53 -17.07 -0.43
C MET A 179 -3.92 -17.71 -0.45
N VAL A 180 -4.00 -19.00 -0.82
CA VAL A 180 -5.22 -19.80 -0.82
C VAL A 180 -4.91 -21.19 -0.26
N HIS A 181 -5.69 -21.65 0.72
CA HIS A 181 -5.55 -22.95 1.36
C HIS A 181 -6.91 -23.64 1.44
N GLY A 182 -7.04 -24.84 0.88
CA GLY A 182 -8.30 -25.58 0.95
C GLY A 182 -8.15 -27.07 0.67
N GLY A 183 -9.04 -27.85 1.28
CA GLY A 183 -9.00 -29.31 1.22
C GLY A 183 -7.95 -29.96 2.13
N VAL A 184 -8.16 -31.24 2.41
CA VAL A 184 -7.29 -32.05 3.27
C VAL A 184 -6.66 -33.25 2.55
N LYS A 185 -7.34 -33.78 1.53
CA LYS A 185 -6.92 -34.97 0.78
C LYS A 185 -7.52 -34.95 -0.62
N GLY A 186 -6.78 -35.43 -1.63
CA GLY A 186 -7.19 -35.35 -3.04
C GLY A 186 -8.43 -36.15 -3.43
N ASN A 187 -8.94 -37.04 -2.56
CA ASN A 187 -10.14 -37.85 -2.81
C ASN A 187 -11.32 -37.48 -1.89
N ILE A 188 -11.30 -36.29 -1.28
CA ILE A 188 -12.37 -35.77 -0.43
C ILE A 188 -12.79 -34.41 -0.99
N VAL A 189 -14.09 -34.19 -1.16
CA VAL A 189 -14.64 -32.87 -1.49
C VAL A 189 -14.33 -31.91 -0.33
N PRO A 190 -13.61 -30.79 -0.54
CA PRO A 190 -13.27 -29.87 0.54
C PRO A 190 -14.50 -29.17 1.13
N ASP A 191 -14.66 -29.24 2.45
CA ASP A 191 -15.67 -28.49 3.21
C ASP A 191 -15.21 -27.08 3.65
N SER A 192 -13.93 -26.75 3.48
CA SER A 192 -13.35 -25.49 3.90
C SER A 192 -12.23 -25.02 2.97
N CYS A 193 -12.17 -23.71 2.74
CA CYS A 193 -11.09 -23.03 2.06
C CYS A 193 -10.92 -21.61 2.64
N GLU A 194 -9.69 -21.17 2.83
CA GLU A 194 -9.31 -19.83 3.29
C GLU A 194 -8.44 -19.13 2.25
N ALA A 195 -8.55 -17.80 2.18
CA ALA A 195 -7.68 -16.97 1.34
C ALA A 195 -7.28 -15.69 2.07
N ASP A 196 -6.01 -15.32 1.96
CA ASP A 196 -5.48 -14.07 2.49
C ASP A 196 -5.37 -13.05 1.35
N ILE A 197 -6.07 -11.93 1.53
CA ILE A 197 -6.20 -10.84 0.56
C ILE A 197 -5.48 -9.61 1.12
N ASP A 198 -4.48 -9.14 0.38
CA ASP A 198 -3.83 -7.86 0.67
C ASP A 198 -4.63 -6.73 0.00
N ILE A 199 -5.29 -5.94 0.83
CA ILE A 199 -6.03 -4.76 0.40
C ILE A 199 -5.31 -3.52 0.93
N ARG A 200 -4.96 -2.60 0.02
CA ARG A 200 -4.41 -1.28 0.38
C ARG A 200 -5.40 -0.20 0.02
N VAL A 201 -5.79 0.58 1.02
CA VAL A 201 -6.84 1.60 0.93
C VAL A 201 -6.22 3.01 0.80
N LEU A 202 -6.99 3.95 0.27
CA LEU A 202 -6.59 5.36 0.20
C LEU A 202 -6.89 6.09 1.52
N PRO A 203 -6.25 7.26 1.76
CA PRO A 203 -6.65 8.15 2.84
C PRO A 203 -8.18 8.41 2.85
N GLY A 204 -8.80 8.27 4.02
CA GLY A 204 -10.24 8.42 4.22
C GLY A 204 -11.07 7.15 3.94
N GLN A 205 -10.45 6.06 3.49
CA GLN A 205 -11.08 4.74 3.40
C GLN A 205 -10.68 3.89 4.60
N ASP A 206 -11.63 3.20 5.20
CA ASP A 206 -11.43 2.36 6.38
C ASP A 206 -11.93 0.93 6.14
N ARG A 207 -12.06 0.16 7.23
CA ARG A 207 -12.54 -1.22 7.16
C ARG A 207 -14.02 -1.32 6.77
N GLU A 208 -14.84 -0.33 7.10
CA GLU A 208 -16.25 -0.30 6.72
C GLU A 208 -16.40 -0.06 5.22
N TYR A 209 -15.54 0.79 4.64
CA TYR A 209 -15.47 0.98 3.18
C TYR A 209 -15.15 -0.32 2.42
N VAL A 210 -14.33 -1.20 3.01
CA VAL A 210 -13.88 -2.45 2.38
C VAL A 210 -14.87 -3.61 2.54
N ALA A 211 -15.68 -3.59 3.61
CA ALA A 211 -16.60 -4.67 3.99
C ALA A 211 -17.78 -4.83 3.02
#